data_AF-A0A143YAE1-F1
#
_entry.id   AF-A0A143YAE1-F1
#
_cell.length_a   1.000
_cell.length_b   1.000
_cell.length_c   1.000
_cell.angle_alpha   90.00
_cell.angle_beta   90.00
_cell.angle_gamma   90.00
#
_symmetry.space_group_name_H-M   'P 1'
#
loop_
_entity.id
_entity.type
_entity.pdbx_description
1 polymer ?
#
loop_
_entity_poly.entity_id
_entity_poly.type
_entity_poly.pdbx_seq_one_letter_code
_entity_poly.pdbx_strand_id
1 'polypeptide(L)'
;MFEVDGVSYTLKFNKQKLKTIELTANTSVVGEITKNNGILRYSLIEQLFSFGLVEEKTNEAVKQKKALELFEGVVEENGLISLNMAIIEKLQDDLGFMFR
;
A
#
# COMPACT_ATOMS: atom_id res chain seq x y z
N MET A 1 10.15 -0.16 3.82
CA MET A 1 10.18 0.55 5.11
C MET A 1 10.32 2.02 4.80
N PHE A 2 9.53 2.87 5.44
CA PHE A 2 9.52 4.33 5.26
C PHE A 2 9.86 4.95 6.61
N GLU A 3 10.78 5.91 6.65
CA GLU A 3 11.12 6.61 7.88
C GLU A 3 10.62 8.05 7.78
N VAL A 4 9.73 8.44 8.69
CA VAL A 4 9.20 9.81 8.75
C VAL A 4 9.25 10.27 10.20
N ASP A 5 9.90 11.41 10.45
CA ASP A 5 10.10 11.98 11.79
C ASP A 5 10.74 11.00 12.80
N GLY A 6 11.65 10.13 12.34
CA GLY A 6 12.31 9.11 13.16
C GLY A 6 11.41 7.92 13.56
N VAL A 7 10.21 7.83 12.98
CA VAL A 7 9.32 6.68 13.11
C VAL A 7 9.39 5.83 11.85
N SER A 8 9.70 4.54 12.02
CA SER A 8 9.73 3.58 10.92
C SER A 8 8.35 2.97 10.70
N TYR A 9 7.90 2.99 9.45
CA TYR A 9 6.65 2.41 8.99
C TYR A 9 6.89 1.34 7.93
N THR A 10 5.95 0.43 7.81
CA THR A 10 5.92 -0.58 6.75
C THR A 10 4.51 -0.83 6.27
N LEU A 11 4.37 -1.66 5.25
CA LEU A 11 3.09 -2.10 4.73
C LEU A 11 2.82 -3.52 5.18
N LYS A 12 1.59 -3.76 5.63
CA LYS A 12 1.06 -5.10 5.87
C LYS A 12 -0.34 -5.26 5.33
N PHE A 13 -0.52 -6.30 4.54
CA PHE A 13 -1.77 -6.64 3.90
C PHE A 13 -2.34 -7.94 4.44
N ASN A 14 -3.67 -8.03 4.40
CA ASN A 14 -4.41 -9.24 4.67
C ASN A 14 -5.67 -9.25 3.82
N LYS A 15 -6.37 -10.40 3.77
CA LYS A 15 -7.58 -10.56 2.96
C LYS A 15 -8.67 -9.52 3.27
N GLN A 16 -8.81 -9.12 4.54
CA GLN A 16 -9.85 -8.17 4.94
C GLN A 16 -9.53 -6.76 4.45
N LYS A 17 -8.28 -6.30 4.61
CA LYS A 17 -7.82 -5.01 4.07
C LYS A 17 -7.99 -4.97 2.56
N LEU A 18 -7.55 -6.00 1.86
CA LEU A 18 -7.66 -6.05 0.40
C LEU A 18 -9.11 -6.01 -0.06
N LYS A 19 -9.99 -6.79 0.57
CA LYS A 19 -11.43 -6.77 0.28
C LYS A 19 -12.03 -5.38 0.48
N THR A 20 -11.68 -4.69 1.56
CA THR A 20 -12.15 -3.32 1.79
C THR A 20 -11.69 -2.38 0.70
N ILE A 21 -10.41 -2.46 0.30
CA ILE A 21 -9.84 -1.63 -0.77
C ILE A 21 -10.54 -1.90 -2.10
N GLU A 22 -10.72 -3.17 -2.49
CA GLU A 22 -11.38 -3.54 -3.73
C GLU A 22 -12.84 -3.06 -3.79
N LEU A 23 -13.56 -3.13 -2.65
CA LEU A 23 -14.92 -2.59 -2.55
C LEU A 23 -14.95 -1.07 -2.74
N THR A 24 -14.01 -0.33 -2.14
CA THR A 24 -13.95 1.13 -2.28
C THR A 24 -13.42 1.59 -3.64
N ALA A 25 -12.47 0.85 -4.21
CA ALA A 25 -11.88 1.14 -5.52
C ALA A 25 -12.76 0.67 -6.69
N ASN A 26 -13.78 -0.15 -6.38
CA ASN A 26 -14.65 -0.82 -7.34
C ASN A 26 -13.85 -1.55 -8.45
N THR A 27 -12.78 -2.23 -8.04
CA THR A 27 -11.91 -2.98 -8.96
C THR A 27 -11.17 -4.08 -8.22
N SER A 28 -10.67 -5.08 -8.95
CA SER A 28 -9.73 -6.05 -8.38
C SER A 28 -8.32 -5.47 -8.38
N VAL A 29 -7.62 -5.59 -7.25
CA VAL A 29 -6.22 -5.16 -7.13
C VAL A 29 -5.33 -6.02 -8.02
N VAL A 30 -5.44 -7.35 -7.95
CA VAL A 30 -4.65 -8.25 -8.81
C VAL A 30 -5.02 -8.07 -10.29
N GLY A 31 -6.30 -7.84 -10.59
CA GLY A 31 -6.73 -7.52 -11.94
C GLY A 31 -6.05 -6.26 -12.51
N GLU A 32 -5.96 -5.20 -11.71
CA GLU A 32 -5.28 -3.95 -12.11
C GLU A 32 -3.76 -4.14 -12.26
N ILE A 33 -3.11 -4.90 -11.36
CA ILE A 33 -1.69 -5.24 -11.47
C ILE A 33 -1.41 -5.93 -12.82
N THR A 34 -2.18 -6.97 -13.15
CA THR A 34 -1.98 -7.72 -14.41
C THR A 34 -2.30 -6.87 -15.64
N LYS A 35 -3.38 -6.11 -15.61
CA LYS A 35 -3.84 -5.29 -16.75
C LYS A 35 -2.84 -4.17 -17.10
N ASN A 36 -2.23 -3.56 -16.08
CA ASN A 36 -1.39 -2.37 -16.26
C ASN A 36 0.11 -2.69 -16.17
N ASN A 37 0.51 -3.95 -16.39
CA ASN A 37 1.90 -4.39 -16.29
C ASN A 37 2.58 -3.96 -14.97
N GLY A 38 1.85 -4.07 -13.87
CA GLY A 38 2.34 -3.74 -12.54
C GLY A 38 2.28 -2.25 -12.19
N ILE A 39 1.70 -1.37 -13.00
CA ILE A 39 1.57 0.06 -12.64
C ILE A 39 0.13 0.39 -12.23
N LEU A 40 -0.07 0.68 -10.95
CA LEU A 40 -1.37 1.01 -10.41
C LEU A 40 -1.71 2.50 -10.58
N ARG A 41 -3.01 2.80 -10.60
CA ARG A 41 -3.49 4.19 -10.60
C ARG A 41 -3.15 4.86 -9.27
N TYR A 42 -2.87 6.16 -9.31
CA TYR A 42 -2.49 6.96 -8.12
C TYR A 42 -3.41 6.73 -6.92
N SER A 43 -4.72 6.81 -7.12
CA SER A 43 -5.71 6.62 -6.06
C SER A 43 -5.70 5.20 -5.46
N LEU A 44 -5.36 4.19 -6.25
CA LEU A 44 -5.25 2.82 -5.74
C LEU A 44 -3.95 2.63 -4.95
N ILE A 45 -2.86 3.29 -5.36
CA ILE A 45 -1.59 3.33 -4.60
C ILE A 45 -1.83 4.01 -3.25
N GLU A 46 -2.52 5.16 -3.23
CA GLU A 46 -2.88 5.89 -2.01
C GLU A 46 -3.75 5.03 -1.07
N GLN A 47 -4.76 4.33 -1.60
CA GLN A 47 -5.60 3.43 -0.80
C GLN A 47 -4.80 2.25 -0.24
N LEU A 48 -3.98 1.59 -1.07
CA LEU A 48 -3.15 0.48 -0.62
C LEU A 48 -2.14 0.92 0.43
N PHE A 49 -1.52 2.08 0.24
CA PHE A 49 -0.63 2.67 1.23
C PHE A 49 -1.37 2.95 2.53
N SER A 50 -2.46 3.72 2.49
CA SER A 50 -3.16 4.18 3.69
C SER A 50 -3.76 3.04 4.52
N PHE A 51 -4.32 2.00 3.89
CA PHE A 51 -4.82 0.81 4.60
C PHE A 51 -3.71 -0.17 5.00
N GLY A 52 -2.61 -0.19 4.24
CA GLY A 52 -1.47 -1.07 4.47
C GLY A 52 -0.55 -0.59 5.59
N LEU A 53 -0.49 0.74 5.83
CA LEU A 53 0.51 1.36 6.69
C LEU A 53 0.38 0.94 8.16
N VAL A 54 1.49 0.43 8.71
CA VAL A 54 1.65 0.11 10.12
C VAL A 54 2.96 0.68 10.63
N GLU A 55 3.03 1.01 11.92
CA GLU A 55 4.30 1.31 12.57
C GLU A 55 5.10 0.01 12.76
N GLU A 56 6.38 0.01 12.38
CA GLU A 56 7.22 -1.19 12.34
C GLU A 56 7.39 -1.82 13.73
N LYS A 57 7.58 -1.00 14.76
CA LYS A 57 7.90 -1.45 16.12
C LYS A 57 6.70 -2.07 16.83
N THR A 58 5.53 -1.47 16.66
CA THR A 58 4.30 -1.85 17.39
C THR A 58 3.39 -2.74 16.55
N ASN A 59 3.60 -2.77 15.23
CA ASN A 59 2.72 -3.42 14.27
C ASN A 59 1.28 -2.86 14.29
N GLU A 60 1.10 -1.66 14.84
CA GLU A 60 -0.20 -0.99 14.92
C GLU A 60 -0.53 -0.27 13.62
N ALA A 61 -1.79 -0.34 13.21
CA ALA A 61 -2.28 0.35 12.02
C ALA A 61 -2.26 1.87 12.21
N VAL A 62 -1.71 2.58 11.23
CA VAL A 62 -1.71 4.04 11.24
C VAL A 62 -3.12 4.54 10.94
N LYS A 63 -3.58 5.55 11.70
CA LYS A 63 -4.89 6.19 11.45
C LYS A 63 -4.93 6.75 10.03
N GLN A 64 -6.04 6.51 9.33
CA GLN A 64 -6.19 6.83 7.91
C GLN A 64 -5.79 8.26 7.55
N LYS A 65 -6.23 9.27 8.30
CA LYS A 65 -5.86 10.67 8.07
C LYS A 65 -4.34 10.88 8.09
N LYS A 66 -3.66 10.33 9.10
CA LYS A 66 -2.19 10.41 9.21
C LYS A 66 -1.52 9.65 8.07
N ALA A 67 -2.05 8.49 7.69
CA ALA A 67 -1.48 7.71 6.60
C ALA A 67 -1.59 8.43 5.24
N LEU A 68 -2.64 9.21 5.00
CA LEU A 68 -2.78 10.06 3.81
C LEU A 68 -1.77 11.22 3.82
N GLU A 69 -1.58 11.88 4.98
CA GLU A 69 -0.56 12.93 5.10
C GLU A 69 0.86 12.38 4.84
N LEU A 70 1.15 11.17 5.34
CA LEU A 70 2.43 10.50 5.10
C LEU A 70 2.61 10.05 3.65
N PHE A 71 1.52 9.71 2.96
CA PHE A 71 1.58 9.24 1.57
C PHE A 71 2.16 10.31 0.65
N GLU A 72 1.66 11.55 0.74
CA GLU A 72 2.13 12.65 -0.10
C GLU A 72 3.63 12.90 0.09
N GLY A 73 4.10 12.96 1.34
CA GLY A 73 5.53 13.12 1.63
C GLY A 73 6.39 11.98 1.08
N VAL A 74 5.94 10.72 1.23
CA VAL A 74 6.66 9.55 0.70
C VAL A 74 6.67 9.54 -0.83
N VAL A 75 5.59 9.97 -1.49
CA VAL A 75 5.53 10.04 -2.95
C VAL A 75 6.49 11.12 -3.48
N GLU A 76 6.53 12.29 -2.84
CA GLU A 76 7.43 13.38 -3.23
C GLU A 76 8.90 13.02 -3.01
N GLU A 77 9.22 12.30 -1.93
CA GLU A 77 10.59 11.92 -1.59
C GLU A 77 11.09 10.71 -2.40
N ASN A 78 10.30 9.63 -2.50
CA ASN A 78 10.72 8.35 -3.08
C ASN A 78 10.28 8.16 -4.53
N GLY A 79 9.33 8.96 -4.99
CA GLY A 79 8.69 8.82 -6.30
C GLY A 79 7.59 7.75 -6.32
N LEU A 80 6.53 8.05 -7.08
CA LEU A 80 5.33 7.20 -7.19
C LEU A 80 5.63 5.77 -7.67
N ILE A 81 6.55 5.61 -8.63
CA ILE A 81 6.90 4.30 -9.20
C ILE A 81 7.57 3.41 -8.16
N SER A 82 8.51 3.96 -7.39
CA SER A 82 9.19 3.24 -6.31
C SER A 82 8.17 2.75 -5.27
N LEU A 83 7.24 3.63 -4.89
CA LEU A 83 6.17 3.29 -3.95
C LEU A 83 5.22 2.21 -4.49
N ASN A 84 4.82 2.31 -5.76
CA ASN A 84 4.01 1.31 -6.44
C ASN A 84 4.67 -0.07 -6.38
N MET A 85 5.97 -0.17 -6.72
CA MET A 85 6.70 -1.43 -6.69
C MET A 85 6.78 -1.99 -5.26
N ALA A 86 7.07 -1.15 -4.27
CA ALA A 86 7.13 -1.57 -2.87
C ALA A 86 5.78 -2.11 -2.35
N ILE A 87 4.66 -1.51 -2.79
CA ILE A 87 3.31 -2.01 -2.47
C ILE A 87 3.08 -3.39 -3.09
N ILE A 88 3.45 -3.58 -4.36
CA ILE A 88 3.25 -4.86 -5.06
C ILE A 88 4.10 -5.97 -4.42
N GLU A 89 5.37 -5.69 -4.12
CA GLU A 89 6.24 -6.62 -3.40
C GLU A 89 5.61 -7.03 -2.06
N LYS A 90 5.09 -6.07 -1.30
CA LYS A 90 4.44 -6.36 -0.01
C LYS A 90 3.13 -7.15 -0.16
N LEU A 91 2.35 -6.90 -1.20
CA LEU A 91 1.18 -7.73 -1.52
C LEU A 91 1.58 -9.16 -1.86
N GLN A 92 2.68 -9.37 -2.58
CA GLN A 92 3.20 -10.70 -2.91
C GLN A 92 3.75 -11.41 -1.67
N ASP A 93 4.45 -10.69 -0.79
CA ASP A 93 4.94 -11.22 0.49
C ASP A 93 3.78 -11.71 1.37
N ASP A 94 2.76 -10.86 1.57
CA ASP A 94 1.68 -11.12 2.53
C ASP A 94 0.56 -11.99 1.95
N LEU A 95 0.28 -11.88 0.64
CA LEU A 95 -0.86 -12.47 -0.05
C LEU A 95 -0.45 -13.22 -1.32
N GLY A 96 0.76 -13.78 -1.37
CA GLY A 96 1.33 -14.42 -2.55
C GLY A 96 0.48 -15.53 -3.19
N PHE A 97 -0.50 -16.11 -2.48
CA PHE A 97 -1.45 -17.06 -3.08
C PHE A 97 -2.36 -16.43 -4.15
N MET A 98 -2.54 -15.10 -4.14
CA MET A 98 -3.36 -14.38 -5.11
C MET A 98 -2.64 -14.13 -6.45
N PHE A 99 -1.32 -14.37 -6.50
CA PHE A 99 -0.46 -14.10 -7.64
C PHE A 99 -0.01 -15.38 -8.37
N ARG A 100 -0.67 -16.52 -8.11
CA ARG A 100 -0.33 -17.84 -8.66
C ARG A 100 -1.33 -18.30 -9.71
#